data_AF-A0A7S2SGI2-F1
#
_entry.id   AF-A0A7S2SGI2-F1
#
_cell.length_a   1.000
_cell.length_b   1.000
_cell.length_c   1.000
_cell.angle_alpha   90.00
_cell.angle_beta   90.00
_cell.angle_gamma   90.00
#
_symmetry.space_group_name_H-M   'P 1'
#
loop_
_entity.id
_entity.type
_entity.pdbx_description
1 polymer ?
#
loop_
_entity_poly.entity_id
_entity_poly.type
_entity_poly.pdbx_seq_one_letter_code
_entity_poly.pdbx_strand_id
1 'polypeptide(L)'
;TAPKFRPFLIVAPLSTIGNWEREMQLWCPELNTVALVGNQQARDVVRQHEFFRSGSEVKFHVLITSYEIASAELTLLRRIKWESMIIDEAHRLKSGAEGRLFQTLHGLKTNHRVLLTGTPLQNNLEELFHLLFFLEPEKFKNLESLRSEFTSVDREQDLGRLRTILEGHMLR
;
A
#
# COMPACT_ATOMS: atom_id res chain seq x y z
N THR A 1 -9.46 -21.46 -18.48
CA THR A 1 -8.40 -20.45 -18.71
C THR A 1 -7.44 -20.51 -17.54
N ALA A 2 -6.13 -20.64 -17.79
CA ALA A 2 -5.14 -20.68 -16.71
C ALA A 2 -5.27 -19.43 -15.81
N PRO A 3 -5.07 -19.55 -14.48
CA PRO A 3 -5.14 -18.41 -13.59
C PRO A 3 -4.11 -17.36 -14.04
N LYS A 4 -4.59 -16.17 -14.37
CA LYS A 4 -3.74 -15.07 -14.83
C LYS A 4 -3.00 -14.53 -13.61
N PHE A 5 -1.71 -14.84 -13.50
CA PHE A 5 -0.84 -14.38 -12.43
C PHE A 5 -0.90 -12.85 -12.31
N ARG A 6 -1.01 -12.35 -11.07
CA ARG A 6 -0.99 -10.92 -10.75
C ARG A 6 0.16 -10.64 -9.78
N PRO A 7 0.98 -9.61 -10.03
CA PRO A 7 2.14 -9.33 -9.20
C PRO A 7 1.75 -8.65 -7.88
N PHE A 8 2.71 -8.62 -6.95
CA PHE A 8 2.64 -7.92 -5.67
C PHE A 8 3.42 -6.60 -5.75
N LEU A 9 2.88 -5.55 -5.14
CA LEU A 9 3.54 -4.25 -5.03
C LEU A 9 3.90 -3.99 -3.58
N ILE A 10 5.18 -3.72 -3.30
CA ILE A 10 5.67 -3.28 -2.00
C ILE A 10 6.09 -1.82 -2.14
N VAL A 11 5.46 -0.95 -1.36
CA VAL A 11 5.80 0.47 -1.26
C VAL A 11 6.39 0.71 0.13
N ALA A 12 7.65 1.12 0.19
CA ALA A 12 8.38 1.25 1.45
C ALA A 12 9.25 2.52 1.48
N PRO A 13 9.71 2.99 2.66
CA PRO A 13 10.74 4.02 2.74
C PRO A 13 11.98 3.63 1.94
N LEU A 14 12.62 4.61 1.28
CA LEU A 14 13.82 4.35 0.48
C LEU A 14 14.93 3.63 1.27
N SER A 15 15.03 3.94 2.58
CA SER A 15 15.99 3.32 3.50
C SER A 15 15.73 1.84 3.78
N THR A 16 14.49 1.35 3.62
CA THR A 16 14.13 -0.06 3.88
C THR A 16 14.05 -0.91 2.63
N ILE A 17 14.12 -0.32 1.42
CA ILE A 17 14.10 -1.06 0.15
C ILE A 17 15.19 -2.14 0.10
N GLY A 18 16.44 -1.79 0.41
CA GLY A 18 17.54 -2.75 0.41
C GLY A 18 17.43 -3.82 1.50
N ASN A 19 16.60 -3.60 2.53
CA ASN A 19 16.23 -4.65 3.48
C ASN A 19 15.18 -5.60 2.88
N TRP A 20 14.12 -5.05 2.29
CA TRP A 20 13.10 -5.82 1.59
C TRP A 20 13.69 -6.71 0.50
N GLU A 21 14.62 -6.21 -0.31
CA GLU A 21 15.30 -7.02 -1.33
C GLU A 21 16.05 -8.22 -0.71
N ARG A 22 16.79 -7.99 0.38
CA ARG A 22 17.52 -9.06 1.08
C ARG A 22 16.57 -10.11 1.68
N GLU A 23 15.49 -9.67 2.32
CA GLU A 23 14.50 -10.59 2.91
C GLU A 23 13.77 -11.39 1.83
N MET A 24 13.39 -10.77 0.71
CA MET A 24 12.79 -11.48 -0.42
C MET A 24 13.73 -12.54 -0.99
N GLN A 25 15.01 -12.22 -1.13
CA GLN A 25 16.01 -13.15 -1.64
C GLN A 25 16.32 -14.28 -0.65
N LEU A 26 16.22 -14.03 0.66
CA LEU A 26 16.44 -15.02 1.70
C LEU A 26 15.25 -15.98 1.85
N TRP A 27 14.04 -15.44 1.93
CA TRP A 27 12.84 -16.20 2.28
C TRP A 27 12.04 -16.69 1.06
N CYS A 28 12.14 -16.00 -0.08
CA CYS A 28 11.39 -16.31 -1.31
C CYS A 28 12.30 -16.27 -2.55
N PRO A 29 13.44 -17.00 -2.57
CA PRO A 29 14.42 -16.93 -3.66
C PRO A 29 13.88 -17.31 -5.04
N GLU A 30 12.82 -18.11 -5.10
CA GLU A 30 12.13 -18.50 -6.33
C GLU A 30 11.28 -17.37 -6.95
N LEU A 31 10.95 -16.33 -6.17
CA LEU A 31 10.17 -15.20 -6.65
C LEU A 31 11.07 -14.15 -7.33
N ASN A 32 10.92 -14.02 -8.64
CA ASN A 32 11.43 -12.86 -9.38
C ASN A 32 10.97 -11.52 -8.76
N THR A 33 11.88 -10.87 -8.05
CA THR A 33 11.68 -9.62 -7.33
C THR A 33 12.47 -8.52 -8.01
N VAL A 34 11.82 -7.39 -8.31
CA VAL A 34 12.41 -6.25 -9.00
C VAL A 34 12.27 -5.01 -8.12
N ALA A 35 13.36 -4.28 -7.91
CA ALA A 35 13.32 -2.97 -7.27
C ALA A 35 13.29 -1.85 -8.33
N LEU A 36 12.21 -1.06 -8.33
CA LEU A 36 12.11 0.17 -9.11
C LEU A 36 12.52 1.35 -8.23
N VAL A 37 13.81 1.65 -8.21
CA VAL A 37 14.43 2.74 -7.44
C VAL A 37 15.54 3.42 -8.26
N GLY A 38 16.17 4.44 -7.67
CA GLY A 38 17.27 5.16 -8.29
C GLY A 38 16.83 6.30 -9.22
N ASN A 39 17.79 6.80 -10.00
CA ASN A 39 17.56 7.93 -10.90
C ASN A 39 16.76 7.54 -12.15
N GLN A 40 16.42 8.52 -12.99
CA GLN A 40 15.61 8.31 -14.20
C GLN A 40 16.20 7.24 -15.13
N GLN A 41 17.51 7.29 -15.36
CA GLN A 41 18.21 6.34 -16.24
C GLN A 41 18.13 4.90 -15.72
N ALA A 42 18.35 4.70 -14.41
CA ALA A 42 18.21 3.38 -13.78
C ALA A 42 16.78 2.85 -13.94
N ARG A 43 15.76 3.70 -13.74
CA ARG A 43 14.36 3.32 -13.92
C ARG A 43 14.02 3.02 -15.38
N ASP A 44 14.60 3.73 -16.35
CA ASP A 44 14.43 3.43 -17.78
C ASP A 44 14.93 2.02 -18.12
N VAL A 45 16.10 1.65 -17.62
CA VAL A 45 16.66 0.29 -17.80
C VAL A 45 15.74 -0.77 -17.21
N VAL A 46 15.30 -0.59 -15.97
CA VAL A 46 14.38 -1.54 -15.30
C VAL A 46 13.06 -1.66 -16.09
N ARG A 47 12.50 -0.56 -16.56
CA ARG A 47 11.24 -0.57 -17.34
C ARG A 47 11.38 -1.28 -18.68
N GLN A 48 12.54 -1.14 -19.35
CA GLN A 48 12.78 -1.76 -20.65
C GLN A 48 13.06 -3.26 -20.54
N HIS A 49 13.75 -3.71 -19.49
CA HIS A 49 14.28 -5.07 -19.41
C HIS A 49 13.58 -5.98 -18.40
N GLU A 50 12.94 -5.41 -17.37
CA GLU A 50 12.40 -6.19 -16.24
C GLU A 50 10.88 -6.14 -16.10
N PHE A 51 10.20 -5.17 -16.70
CA PHE A 51 8.76 -4.99 -16.44
C PHE A 51 7.85 -5.94 -17.21
N PHE A 52 8.02 -6.05 -18.52
CA PHE A 52 7.12 -6.81 -19.39
C PHE A 52 7.87 -7.81 -20.25
N ARG A 53 7.30 -9.00 -20.43
CA ARG A 53 7.66 -9.93 -21.51
C ARG A 53 7.07 -9.43 -22.83
N SER A 54 7.50 -10.00 -23.96
CA SER A 54 6.99 -9.70 -25.30
C SER A 54 5.47 -9.47 -25.29
N GLY A 55 5.05 -8.20 -25.43
CA GLY A 55 3.66 -7.77 -25.25
C GLY A 55 3.43 -6.98 -23.95
N SER A 56 2.40 -7.35 -23.19
CA SER A 56 1.95 -6.64 -21.97
C SER A 56 1.85 -7.55 -20.74
N GLU A 57 2.51 -8.71 -20.78
CA GLU A 57 2.56 -9.63 -19.65
C GLU A 57 3.68 -9.22 -18.69
N VAL A 58 3.36 -9.09 -17.40
CA VAL A 58 4.34 -8.70 -16.38
C VAL A 58 5.35 -9.84 -16.18
N LYS A 59 6.65 -9.52 -16.14
CA LYS A 59 7.74 -10.50 -16.01
C LYS A 59 8.11 -10.84 -14.55
N PHE A 60 7.83 -9.93 -13.63
CA PHE A 60 8.15 -10.08 -12.20
C PHE A 60 6.97 -10.58 -11.37
N HIS A 61 7.28 -11.19 -10.23
CA HIS A 61 6.29 -11.56 -9.22
C HIS A 61 6.09 -10.45 -8.20
N VAL A 62 7.18 -9.76 -7.81
CA VAL A 62 7.16 -8.70 -6.80
C VAL A 62 7.87 -7.46 -7.32
N LEU A 63 7.23 -6.30 -7.18
CA LEU A 63 7.84 -4.99 -7.41
C LEU A 63 8.01 -4.26 -6.09
N ILE A 64 9.23 -3.85 -5.79
CA ILE A 64 9.55 -3.04 -4.61
C ILE A 64 9.87 -1.61 -5.08
N THR A 65 9.27 -0.60 -4.45
CA THR A 65 9.52 0.80 -4.83
C THR A 65 9.34 1.75 -3.65
N SER A 66 9.85 2.97 -3.77
CA SER A 66 9.62 4.01 -2.76
C SER A 66 8.33 4.80 -3.00
N TYR A 67 7.86 5.49 -1.98
CA TYR A 67 6.69 6.38 -2.07
C TYR A 67 6.82 7.45 -3.16
N GLU A 68 8.01 8.04 -3.29
CA GLU A 68 8.33 9.07 -4.28
C GLU A 68 8.31 8.50 -5.70
N ILE A 69 8.91 7.33 -5.89
CA ILE A 69 8.94 6.66 -7.19
C ILE A 69 7.54 6.15 -7.58
N ALA A 70 6.77 5.60 -6.63
CA ALA A 70 5.39 5.21 -6.88
C ALA A 70 4.54 6.39 -7.37
N SER A 71 4.79 7.59 -6.81
CA SER A 71 4.14 8.84 -7.24
C SER A 71 4.62 9.31 -8.62
N ALA A 72 5.91 9.19 -8.91
CA ALA A 72 6.49 9.57 -10.20
C ALA A 72 6.06 8.65 -11.35
N GLU A 73 5.97 7.34 -11.08
CA GLU A 73 5.70 6.29 -12.08
C GLU A 73 4.24 5.78 -12.03
N LEU A 74 3.32 6.58 -11.47
CA LEU A 74 1.90 6.20 -11.31
C LEU A 74 1.26 5.71 -12.61
N THR A 75 1.57 6.35 -13.74
CA THR A 75 1.04 5.97 -15.07
C THR A 75 1.44 4.56 -15.46
N LEU A 76 2.67 4.14 -15.13
CA LEU A 76 3.15 2.79 -15.37
C LEU A 76 2.45 1.80 -14.42
N LEU A 77 2.44 2.11 -13.12
CA LEU A 77 1.87 1.23 -12.09
C LEU A 77 0.37 1.00 -12.30
N ARG A 78 -0.36 1.98 -12.85
CA ARG A 78 -1.79 1.88 -13.20
C ARG A 78 -2.10 0.90 -14.32
N ARG A 79 -1.12 0.57 -15.18
CA ARG A 79 -1.29 -0.41 -16.27
C ARG A 79 -1.36 -1.84 -15.75
N ILE A 80 -0.89 -2.07 -14.53
CA ILE A 80 -0.79 -3.38 -13.90
C ILE A 80 -2.00 -3.59 -12.97
N LYS A 81 -2.59 -4.78 -13.03
CA LYS A 81 -3.57 -5.25 -12.04
C LYS A 81 -2.81 -6.01 -10.97
N TRP A 82 -2.77 -5.46 -9.76
CA TRP A 82 -2.01 -6.02 -8.64
C TRP A 82 -2.86 -7.02 -7.88
N GLU A 83 -2.22 -8.07 -7.38
CA GLU A 83 -2.86 -9.00 -6.44
C GLU A 83 -2.96 -8.32 -5.08
N SER A 84 -1.83 -7.91 -4.52
CA SER A 84 -1.77 -7.18 -3.27
C SER A 84 -0.84 -5.99 -3.35
N MET A 85 -1.17 -4.95 -2.60
CA MET A 85 -0.30 -3.83 -2.30
C MET A 85 0.04 -3.84 -0.82
N ILE A 86 1.33 -3.90 -0.52
CA ILE A 86 1.90 -3.84 0.82
C ILE A 86 2.51 -2.45 0.99
N ILE A 87 2.12 -1.76 2.05
CA ILE A 87 2.65 -0.43 2.38
C ILE A 87 3.36 -0.51 3.71
N ASP A 88 4.67 -0.34 3.66
CA ASP A 88 5.56 -0.35 4.82
C ASP A 88 5.70 1.06 5.41
N GLU A 89 5.67 1.19 6.72
CA GLU A 89 5.52 2.47 7.43
C GLU A 89 4.28 3.26 7.00
N ALA A 90 3.12 2.59 6.99
CA ALA A 90 1.84 3.12 6.54
C ALA A 90 1.40 4.41 7.25
N HIS A 91 2.00 4.76 8.38
CA HIS A 91 1.82 6.06 9.03
C HIS A 91 2.16 7.24 8.09
N ARG A 92 2.89 7.03 7.00
CA ARG A 92 3.12 8.03 5.93
C ARG A 92 1.85 8.45 5.20
N LEU A 93 0.78 7.65 5.25
CA LEU A 93 -0.53 7.97 4.66
C LEU A 93 -1.43 8.83 5.55
N LYS A 94 -0.95 9.23 6.74
CA LYS A 94 -1.74 9.96 7.73
C LYS A 94 -2.25 11.33 7.29
N SER A 95 -1.63 11.93 6.26
CA SER A 95 -2.06 13.23 5.70
C SER A 95 -3.44 13.18 5.02
N GLY A 96 -4.11 12.03 5.03
CA GLY A 96 -5.51 11.88 4.67
C GLY A 96 -5.78 11.73 3.18
N ALA A 97 -7.07 11.63 2.84
CA ALA A 97 -7.55 11.36 1.48
C ALA A 97 -7.19 12.47 0.45
N GLU A 98 -6.85 13.67 0.94
CA GLU A 98 -6.39 14.80 0.12
C GLU A 98 -4.89 14.71 -0.21
N GLY A 99 -4.14 13.87 0.52
CA GLY A 99 -2.73 13.67 0.27
C GLY A 99 -2.48 13.08 -1.11
N ARG A 100 -1.60 13.71 -1.90
CA ARG A 100 -1.20 13.23 -3.24
C ARG A 100 -0.78 11.76 -3.22
N LEU A 101 -0.04 11.35 -2.19
CA LEU A 101 0.42 9.98 -2.03
C LEU A 101 -0.75 9.01 -1.81
N PHE A 102 -1.70 9.38 -0.95
CA PHE A 102 -2.91 8.60 -0.71
C PHE A 102 -3.66 8.40 -2.02
N GLN A 103 -3.96 9.47 -2.75
CA GLN A 103 -4.71 9.41 -4.02
C GLN A 103 -3.98 8.60 -5.10
N THR A 104 -2.66 8.74 -5.15
CA THR A 104 -1.78 7.98 -6.06
C THR A 104 -1.93 6.49 -5.82
N LEU A 105 -1.73 6.04 -4.59
CA LEU A 105 -1.75 4.61 -4.24
C LEU A 105 -3.18 4.05 -4.25
N HIS A 106 -4.14 4.82 -3.74
CA HIS A 106 -5.55 4.47 -3.73
C HIS A 106 -6.10 4.25 -5.15
N GLY A 107 -5.58 4.99 -6.14
CA GLY A 107 -5.94 4.87 -7.55
C GLY A 107 -5.38 3.64 -8.27
N LEU A 108 -4.60 2.79 -7.60
CA LEU A 108 -4.08 1.54 -8.16
C LEU A 108 -5.07 0.39 -7.95
N LYS A 109 -5.22 -0.44 -8.99
CA LYS A 109 -6.12 -1.59 -8.99
C LYS A 109 -5.46 -2.76 -8.25
N THR A 110 -5.99 -3.06 -7.07
CA THR A 110 -5.49 -4.07 -6.12
C THR A 110 -6.65 -4.94 -5.66
N ASN A 111 -6.44 -6.25 -5.46
CA ASN A 111 -7.44 -7.10 -4.78
C ASN A 111 -7.33 -6.96 -3.26
N HIS A 112 -6.09 -6.93 -2.77
CA HIS A 112 -5.77 -6.86 -1.35
C HIS A 112 -4.86 -5.68 -1.04
N ARG A 113 -4.99 -5.11 0.16
CA ARG A 113 -4.15 -4.04 0.69
C ARG A 113 -3.69 -4.45 2.07
N VAL A 114 -2.39 -4.33 2.34
CA VAL A 114 -1.78 -4.63 3.63
C VAL A 114 -1.00 -3.41 4.09
N LEU A 115 -1.27 -2.95 5.30
CA LEU A 115 -0.58 -1.82 5.92
C LEU A 115 0.31 -2.36 7.04
N LEU A 116 1.60 -2.08 6.96
CA LEU A 116 2.57 -2.40 8.01
C LEU A 116 2.97 -1.10 8.68
N THR A 117 2.86 -1.04 10.01
CA THR A 117 3.31 0.11 10.79
C THR A 117 3.76 -0.33 12.17
N GLY A 118 4.94 0.13 12.59
CA GLY A 118 5.42 -0.07 13.96
C GLY A 118 4.88 0.95 14.95
N THR A 119 4.21 2.01 14.47
CA THR A 119 3.70 3.09 15.34
C THR A 119 2.29 2.78 15.81
N PRO A 120 2.00 2.92 17.13
CA PRO A 120 0.65 2.71 17.65
C PRO A 120 -0.29 3.79 17.10
N LEU A 121 -1.19 3.38 16.21
CA LEU A 121 -2.20 4.24 15.55
C LEU A 121 -3.30 4.76 16.51
N GLN A 122 -3.10 4.66 17.82
CA GLN A 122 -4.16 4.81 18.82
C GLN A 122 -4.44 6.27 19.21
N ASN A 123 -3.54 7.21 18.90
CA ASN A 123 -3.64 8.57 19.44
C ASN A 123 -4.40 9.56 18.54
N ASN A 124 -4.70 9.20 17.28
CA ASN A 124 -5.41 10.07 16.37
C ASN A 124 -6.47 9.30 15.57
N LEU A 125 -7.73 9.43 15.99
CA LEU A 125 -8.90 8.78 15.35
C LEU A 125 -9.01 9.12 13.87
N GLU A 126 -8.66 10.34 13.49
CA GLU A 126 -8.73 10.80 12.10
C GLU A 126 -7.69 10.08 11.22
N GLU A 127 -6.47 9.89 11.71
CA GLU A 127 -5.44 9.11 11.02
C GLU A 127 -5.88 7.66 10.82
N LEU A 128 -6.52 7.09 11.85
CA LEU A 128 -7.03 5.72 11.77
C LEU A 128 -8.14 5.59 10.72
N PHE A 129 -9.09 6.52 10.67
CA PHE A 129 -10.14 6.49 9.66
C PHE A 129 -9.58 6.61 8.25
N HIS A 130 -8.55 7.42 8.05
CA HIS A 130 -7.86 7.48 6.76
C HIS A 130 -7.23 6.14 6.37
N LEU A 131 -6.62 5.42 7.32
CA LEU A 131 -6.04 4.09 7.04
C LEU A 131 -7.12 3.03 6.78
N LEU A 132 -8.22 3.06 7.52
CA LEU A 132 -9.37 2.18 7.29
C LEU A 132 -10.03 2.45 5.93
N PHE A 133 -10.19 3.72 5.56
CA PHE A 133 -10.63 4.13 4.23
C PHE A 133 -9.67 3.70 3.14
N PHE A 134 -8.36 3.69 3.41
CA PHE A 134 -7.39 3.13 2.47
C PHE A 134 -7.56 1.62 2.27
N LEU A 135 -7.83 0.86 3.34
CA LEU A 135 -8.03 -0.60 3.27
C LEU A 135 -9.34 -0.97 2.60
N GLU A 136 -10.45 -0.34 3.00
CA GLU A 136 -11.81 -0.63 2.50
C GLU A 136 -12.55 0.67 2.12
N PRO A 137 -12.29 1.20 0.91
CA PRO A 137 -12.85 2.48 0.48
C PRO A 137 -14.38 2.52 0.46
N GLU A 138 -15.01 1.41 0.07
CA GLU A 138 -16.48 1.33 -0.05
C GLU A 138 -17.17 1.36 1.32
N LYS A 139 -16.55 0.75 2.34
CA LYS A 139 -17.10 0.68 3.70
C LYS A 139 -16.92 1.98 4.48
N PHE A 140 -15.78 2.65 4.29
CA PHE A 140 -15.40 3.85 5.05
C PHE A 140 -15.45 5.14 4.21
N LYS A 141 -16.22 5.15 3.11
CA LYS A 141 -16.33 6.28 2.17
C LYS A 141 -16.79 7.59 2.81
N ASN A 142 -17.65 7.51 3.83
CA ASN A 142 -18.22 8.68 4.48
C ASN A 142 -17.51 8.96 5.81
N LEU A 143 -16.34 9.60 5.72
CA LEU A 143 -15.57 10.02 6.89
C LEU A 143 -16.38 10.97 7.79
N GLU A 144 -17.26 11.81 7.24
CA GLU A 144 -18.11 12.71 8.03
C GLU A 144 -19.16 11.95 8.86
N SER A 145 -19.79 10.92 8.29
CA SER A 145 -20.70 10.03 9.03
C SER A 145 -19.96 9.34 10.18
N LEU A 146 -18.79 8.76 9.91
CA LEU A 146 -17.96 8.15 10.93
C LEU A 146 -17.59 9.16 12.01
N ARG A 147 -17.13 10.37 11.63
CA ARG A 147 -16.84 11.43 12.60
C ARG A 147 -18.05 11.74 13.48
N SER A 148 -19.24 11.88 12.90
CA SER A 148 -20.46 12.14 13.67
C SER A 148 -20.80 10.99 14.63
N GLU A 149 -20.56 9.73 14.24
CA GLU A 149 -20.78 8.55 15.09
C GLU A 149 -19.81 8.48 16.28
N PHE A 150 -18.62 9.07 16.17
CA PHE A 150 -17.56 9.13 17.20
C PHE A 150 -17.41 10.52 17.86
N THR A 151 -18.45 11.38 17.79
CA THR A 151 -18.49 12.68 18.50
C THR A 151 -19.23 12.61 19.85
N SER A 152 -19.45 11.41 20.38
CA SER A 152 -20.20 11.25 21.63
C SER A 152 -19.42 11.83 22.82
N VAL A 153 -20.16 12.24 23.86
CA VAL A 153 -19.58 12.82 25.09
C VAL A 153 -18.70 11.81 25.85
N ASP A 154 -18.78 10.52 25.50
CA ASP A 154 -18.11 9.42 26.19
C ASP A 154 -17.02 8.76 25.32
N ARG A 155 -15.78 9.19 25.53
CA ARG A 155 -14.60 8.67 24.83
C ARG A 155 -14.36 7.17 25.05
N GLU A 156 -14.78 6.60 26.19
CA GLU A 156 -14.54 5.17 26.46
C GLU A 156 -15.41 4.27 25.58
N GLN A 157 -16.67 4.66 25.35
CA GLN A 157 -17.58 3.93 24.48
C GLN A 157 -17.11 3.96 23.01
N ASP A 158 -16.65 5.12 22.55
CA ASP A 158 -16.11 5.32 21.21
C ASP A 158 -14.84 4.51 20.98
N LEU A 159 -13.94 4.46 21.96
CA LEU A 159 -12.76 3.59 21.92
C LEU A 159 -13.13 2.10 21.88
N GLY A 160 -14.17 1.69 22.60
CA GLY A 160 -14.67 0.31 22.59
C GLY A 160 -15.17 -0.11 21.21
N ARG A 161 -16.03 0.70 20.57
CA ARG A 161 -16.54 0.43 19.21
C ARG A 161 -15.42 0.37 18.19
N LEU A 162 -14.45 1.27 18.33
CA LEU A 162 -13.30 1.36 17.44
C LEU A 162 -12.37 0.15 17.58
N ARG A 163 -12.19 -0.38 18.80
CA ARG A 163 -11.50 -1.65 19.02
C ARG A 163 -12.19 -2.80 18.29
N THR A 164 -13.52 -2.92 18.38
CA THR A 164 -14.27 -3.96 17.65
C THR A 164 -14.10 -3.86 16.14
N ILE A 165 -14.07 -2.64 15.58
CA ILE A 165 -13.77 -2.46 14.16
C ILE A 165 -12.35 -2.92 13.85
N LEU A 166 -11.37 -2.55 14.69
CA LEU A 166 -9.97 -2.90 14.48
C LEU A 166 -9.68 -4.38 14.65
N GLU A 167 -10.40 -5.11 15.51
CA GLU A 167 -10.20 -6.56 15.72
C GLU A 167 -10.28 -7.36 14.41
N GLY A 168 -11.09 -6.90 13.44
CA GLY A 168 -11.19 -7.55 12.12
C GLY A 168 -10.11 -7.14 11.10
N HIS A 169 -9.35 -6.08 11.36
CA HIS A 169 -8.42 -5.47 10.37
C HIS A 169 -6.97 -5.35 10.88
N MET A 170 -6.77 -5.42 12.20
CA MET A 170 -5.49 -5.20 12.86
C MET A 170 -5.09 -6.45 13.64
N LEU A 171 -3.90 -6.95 13.34
CA LEU A 171 -3.23 -7.97 14.15
C LEU A 171 -2.18 -7.24 15.00
N ARG A 172 -2.14 -7.55 16.30
CA ARG A 172 -1.16 -7.01 17.25
C ARG A 172 -0.47 -8.14 17.99
#